data_AF-A0A815SKX4-F1
#
_entry.id   AF-A0A815SKX4-F1
#
_cell.length_a   1.000
_cell.length_b   1.000
_cell.length_c   1.000
_cell.angle_alpha   90.00
_cell.angle_beta   90.00
_cell.angle_gamma   90.00
#
_symmetry.space_group_name_H-M   'P 1'
#
loop_
_entity.id
_entity.type
_entity.pdbx_description
1 polymer ?
#
loop_
_entity_poly.entity_id
_entity_poly.type
_entity_poly.pdbx_seq_one_letter_code
_entity_poly.pdbx_strand_id
1 'polypeptide(L)'
;MRLSSEVTKVAFDDSDHILTVELVNQLDGNISNLTCNHVIWTTSVGYLKENFQKIFSSEPDLIHQKQSSIENLGFGTANKVILVYDAPISFWPDNTADLHPLISVNQTKYSLNKGERAFLTEQNVDPSQAQFVLDGVLCVSPSVSMRFVIVWIVGEAALAAESFNELVLAYLCHNIFLSRYLNGAVDNQKPSRAIMSYWNKNRFERGSYSYLSVRASLDDRDRLRQSYTPDGIPRVVFAGEATHSHYSSSVHGAYESGINAVQILRQYLETASDCR
;
A
#
# COMPACT_ATOMS: atom_id res chain seq x y z
N MET A 1 -20.37 0.14 10.84
CA MET A 1 -18.99 -0.34 10.56
C MET A 1 -18.60 -1.28 11.69
N ARG A 2 -18.13 -2.50 11.38
CA ARG A 2 -17.59 -3.45 12.37
C ARG A 2 -16.07 -3.36 12.35
N LEU A 3 -15.49 -2.54 13.24
CA LEU A 3 -14.04 -2.40 13.37
C LEU A 3 -13.44 -3.67 13.99
N SER A 4 -12.13 -3.84 13.85
CA SER A 4 -11.38 -5.00 14.35
C SER A 4 -11.95 -6.35 13.92
N SER A 5 -12.70 -6.41 12.81
CA SER A 5 -13.35 -7.61 12.31
C SER A 5 -12.74 -7.97 10.96
N GLU A 6 -11.91 -9.01 10.93
CA GLU A 6 -11.29 -9.51 9.71
C GLU A 6 -12.18 -10.53 9.04
N VAL A 7 -12.36 -10.42 7.72
CA VAL A 7 -13.02 -11.47 6.94
C VAL A 7 -12.04 -12.61 6.70
N THR A 8 -12.38 -13.81 7.15
CA THR A 8 -11.54 -15.01 7.01
C THR A 8 -12.06 -16.00 5.98
N LYS A 9 -13.36 -15.96 5.69
CA LYS A 9 -13.99 -16.82 4.69
C LYS A 9 -15.23 -16.16 4.08
N VAL A 10 -15.43 -16.38 2.79
CA VAL A 10 -16.67 -16.08 2.07
C VAL A 10 -17.08 -17.35 1.33
N ALA A 11 -18.34 -17.75 1.48
CA ALA A 11 -18.89 -18.93 0.82
C ALA A 11 -20.30 -18.64 0.30
N PHE A 12 -20.59 -19.12 -0.90
CA PHE A 12 -21.92 -19.12 -1.49
C PHE A 12 -22.63 -20.44 -1.19
N ASP A 13 -23.88 -20.35 -0.75
CA ASP A 13 -24.77 -21.50 -0.56
C ASP A 13 -25.69 -21.62 -1.78
N ASP A 14 -25.50 -22.68 -2.57
CA ASP A 14 -26.32 -22.96 -3.76
C ASP A 14 -27.78 -23.28 -3.43
N SER A 15 -28.08 -23.78 -2.23
CA SER A 15 -29.44 -24.17 -1.84
C SER A 15 -30.26 -22.95 -1.44
N ASP A 16 -29.66 -22.09 -0.62
CA ASP A 16 -30.32 -20.90 -0.07
C ASP A 16 -30.06 -19.64 -0.91
N HIS A 17 -29.22 -19.73 -1.94
CA HIS A 17 -28.85 -18.61 -2.81
C HIS A 17 -28.37 -17.38 -2.01
N ILE A 18 -27.53 -17.62 -0.99
CA ILE A 18 -27.04 -16.61 -0.04
C ILE A 18 -25.53 -16.74 0.19
N LEU A 19 -24.87 -15.63 0.52
CA LEU A 19 -23.47 -15.62 0.93
C LEU A 19 -23.37 -15.66 2.44
N THR A 20 -22.44 -16.47 2.95
CA THR A 20 -21.98 -16.43 4.35
C THR A 20 -20.58 -15.84 4.40
N VAL A 21 -20.40 -14.83 5.25
CA VAL A 21 -19.12 -14.15 5.51
C VAL A 21 -18.71 -14.43 6.95
N GLU A 22 -17.62 -15.16 7.12
CA GLU A 22 -17.00 -15.42 8.42
C GLU A 22 -16.10 -14.26 8.81
N LEU A 23 -16.27 -13.80 10.05
CA LEU A 23 -15.52 -12.71 10.64
C LEU A 23 -14.81 -13.18 11.91
N VAL A 24 -13.53 -12.84 12.03
CA VAL A 24 -12.75 -13.00 13.26
C VAL A 24 -12.46 -11.65 13.87
N ASN A 25 -12.91 -11.44 15.11
CA ASN A 25 -12.57 -10.25 15.88
C ASN A 25 -11.10 -10.31 16.33
N GLN A 26 -10.32 -9.32 15.93
CA GLN A 26 -8.88 -9.25 16.16
C GLN A 26 -8.50 -8.90 17.61
N LEU A 27 -9.45 -8.52 18.45
CA LEU A 27 -9.21 -8.17 19.86
C LEU A 27 -9.39 -9.37 20.80
N ASP A 28 -10.38 -10.21 20.54
CA ASP A 28 -10.76 -11.33 21.44
C ASP A 28 -10.76 -12.70 20.74
N GLY A 29 -10.56 -12.76 19.42
CA GLY A 29 -10.54 -13.99 18.63
C GLY A 29 -11.94 -14.57 18.36
N ASN A 30 -13.02 -13.89 18.75
CA ASN A 30 -14.37 -14.40 18.57
C ASN A 30 -14.73 -14.51 17.07
N ILE A 31 -15.27 -15.66 16.71
CA ILE A 31 -15.75 -15.96 15.35
C ILE A 31 -17.25 -15.67 15.28
N SER A 32 -17.66 -14.95 14.24
CA SER A 32 -19.07 -14.69 13.94
C SER A 32 -19.34 -14.78 12.44
N ASN A 33 -20.58 -15.10 12.07
CA ASN A 33 -21.00 -15.20 10.68
C ASN A 33 -22.03 -14.12 10.34
N LEU A 34 -21.95 -13.61 9.13
CA LEU A 34 -22.94 -12.73 8.52
C LEU A 34 -23.49 -13.39 7.26
N THR A 35 -24.81 -13.35 7.10
CA THR A 35 -25.46 -13.73 5.85
C THR A 35 -25.87 -12.49 5.06
N CYS A 36 -25.70 -12.55 3.74
CA CYS A 36 -26.05 -11.45 2.84
C CYS A 36 -26.31 -11.94 1.41
N ASN A 37 -27.08 -11.18 0.63
CA ASN A 37 -27.32 -11.53 -0.78
C ASN A 37 -26.14 -11.17 -1.70
N HIS A 38 -25.39 -10.12 -1.34
CA HIS A 38 -24.31 -9.53 -2.13
C HIS A 38 -23.16 -9.04 -1.24
N VAL A 39 -21.93 -9.12 -1.73
CA VAL A 39 -20.71 -8.59 -1.12
C VAL A 39 -20.03 -7.61 -2.07
N ILE A 40 -19.63 -6.44 -1.58
CA ILE A 40 -18.70 -5.55 -2.28
C ILE A 40 -17.31 -5.70 -1.64
N TRP A 41 -16.37 -6.25 -2.39
CA TRP A 41 -15.01 -6.54 -1.93
C TRP A 41 -14.05 -5.41 -2.32
N THR A 42 -13.35 -4.83 -1.34
CA THR A 42 -12.55 -3.59 -1.52
C THR A 42 -11.12 -3.65 -0.98
N THR A 43 -10.61 -4.86 -0.68
CA THR A 43 -9.24 -5.00 -0.15
C THR A 43 -8.20 -4.64 -1.22
N SER A 44 -6.98 -4.32 -0.77
CA SER A 44 -5.86 -4.11 -1.68
C SER A 44 -5.54 -5.37 -2.50
N VAL A 45 -4.89 -5.19 -3.66
CA VAL A 45 -4.34 -6.30 -4.44
C VAL A 45 -3.25 -7.03 -3.66
N GLY A 46 -2.45 -6.32 -2.87
CA GLY A 46 -1.47 -6.95 -1.98
C GLY A 46 -2.12 -7.95 -1.02
N TYR A 47 -3.23 -7.57 -0.38
CA TYR A 47 -3.98 -8.45 0.51
C TYR A 47 -4.56 -9.66 -0.24
N LEU A 48 -5.11 -9.43 -1.44
CA LEU A 48 -5.64 -10.49 -2.31
C LEU A 48 -4.55 -11.50 -2.71
N LYS A 49 -3.35 -11.03 -3.08
CA LYS A 49 -2.24 -11.92 -3.45
C LYS A 49 -1.89 -12.94 -2.36
N GLU A 50 -2.03 -12.56 -1.09
CA GLU A 50 -1.74 -13.45 0.03
C GLU A 50 -2.97 -14.28 0.47
N ASN A 51 -4.17 -13.70 0.44
CA ASN A 51 -5.33 -14.27 1.14
C ASN A 51 -6.48 -14.75 0.24
N PHE A 52 -6.48 -14.43 -1.06
CA PHE A 52 -7.64 -14.66 -1.93
C PHE A 52 -8.07 -16.13 -1.98
N GLN A 53 -7.14 -17.05 -2.22
CA GLN A 53 -7.45 -18.49 -2.27
C GLN A 53 -7.96 -19.04 -0.93
N LYS A 54 -7.48 -18.49 0.20
CA LYS A 54 -7.91 -18.91 1.53
C LYS A 54 -9.34 -18.44 1.81
N ILE A 55 -9.60 -17.15 1.58
CA ILE A 55 -10.89 -16.51 1.87
C ILE A 55 -11.99 -17.12 1.00
N PHE A 56 -11.71 -17.34 -0.29
CA PHE A 56 -12.65 -17.90 -1.26
C PHE A 56 -12.40 -19.39 -1.54
N SER A 57 -11.85 -20.12 -0.57
CA SER A 57 -11.48 -21.55 -0.73
C SER A 57 -12.66 -22.47 -1.09
N SER A 58 -13.89 -22.04 -0.79
CA SER A 58 -15.11 -22.75 -1.18
C SER A 58 -15.64 -22.36 -2.58
N GLU A 59 -15.02 -21.38 -3.25
CA GLU A 59 -15.46 -20.81 -4.53
C GLU A 59 -14.41 -21.04 -5.65
N PRO A 60 -14.20 -22.29 -6.11
CA PRO A 60 -13.14 -22.62 -7.06
C PRO A 60 -13.28 -21.88 -8.41
N ASP A 61 -14.51 -21.63 -8.87
CA ASP A 61 -14.76 -20.91 -10.12
C ASP A 61 -14.35 -19.43 -10.00
N LEU A 62 -14.61 -18.80 -8.86
CA LEU A 62 -14.15 -17.44 -8.58
C LEU A 62 -12.62 -17.38 -8.57
N ILE A 63 -11.98 -18.36 -7.93
CA ILE A 63 -10.52 -18.45 -7.92
C ILE A 63 -9.99 -18.56 -9.34
N HIS A 64 -10.52 -19.49 -10.14
CA HIS A 64 -10.10 -19.68 -11.53
C HIS A 64 -10.27 -18.42 -12.39
N GLN A 65 -11.35 -17.66 -12.19
CA GLN A 65 -11.63 -16.44 -12.95
C GLN A 65 -10.64 -15.30 -12.67
N LYS A 66 -10.08 -15.22 -11.45
CA LYS A 66 -9.37 -14.01 -10.98
C LYS A 66 -7.91 -14.22 -10.59
N GLN A 67 -7.50 -15.45 -10.28
CA GLN A 67 -6.19 -15.73 -9.70
C GLN A 67 -5.05 -15.17 -10.56
N SER A 68 -5.10 -15.42 -11.87
CA SER A 68 -4.06 -14.95 -12.80
C SER A 68 -3.95 -13.42 -12.82
N SER A 69 -5.07 -12.70 -12.82
CA SER A 69 -5.06 -11.24 -12.78
C SER A 69 -4.55 -10.67 -11.46
N ILE A 70 -4.91 -11.31 -10.34
CA ILE A 70 -4.38 -10.96 -9.01
C ILE A 70 -2.86 -11.17 -8.97
N GLU A 71 -2.35 -12.25 -9.57
CA GLU A 71 -0.92 -12.55 -9.65
C GLU A 71 -0.17 -11.61 -10.61
N ASN A 72 -0.73 -11.34 -11.77
CA ASN A 72 -0.13 -10.51 -12.80
C ASN A 72 -0.03 -9.04 -12.38
N LEU A 73 -1.08 -8.48 -11.77
CA LEU A 73 -1.07 -7.08 -11.33
C LEU A 73 0.07 -6.83 -10.34
N GLY A 74 0.85 -5.78 -10.58
CA GLY A 74 1.88 -5.35 -9.65
C GLY A 74 1.25 -4.67 -8.44
N PHE A 75 1.87 -4.81 -7.28
CA PHE A 75 1.52 -4.04 -6.08
C PHE A 75 2.79 -3.55 -5.42
N GLY A 76 3.07 -2.25 -5.57
CA GLY A 76 4.34 -1.64 -5.20
C GLY A 76 4.34 -1.10 -3.78
N THR A 77 5.51 -0.71 -3.29
CA THR A 77 5.65 -0.06 -1.97
C THR A 77 6.34 1.29 -2.10
N ALA A 78 5.73 2.31 -1.51
CA ALA A 78 6.27 3.65 -1.36
C ALA A 78 6.08 4.10 0.08
N ASN A 79 7.18 4.14 0.84
CA ASN A 79 7.17 4.55 2.22
C ASN A 79 7.61 6.01 2.39
N LYS A 80 7.13 6.61 3.48
CA LYS A 80 7.44 7.99 3.86
C LYS A 80 8.16 7.97 5.20
N VAL A 81 9.36 8.53 5.25
CA VAL A 81 10.06 8.86 6.48
C VAL A 81 9.81 10.34 6.79
N ILE A 82 9.08 10.61 7.86
CA ILE A 82 8.73 11.96 8.32
C ILE A 82 9.72 12.35 9.41
N LEU A 83 10.59 13.31 9.12
CA LEU A 83 11.53 13.92 10.05
C LEU A 83 10.88 15.13 10.70
N VAL A 84 10.62 15.10 12.00
CA VAL A 84 9.96 16.18 12.73
C VAL A 84 10.99 17.02 13.46
N TYR A 85 10.83 18.34 13.43
CA TYR A 85 11.74 19.31 14.04
C TYR A 85 11.00 20.16 15.08
N ASP A 86 11.67 20.48 16.18
CA ASP A 86 11.07 21.30 17.24
C ASP A 86 10.99 22.79 16.85
N ALA A 87 12.02 23.26 16.14
CA ALA A 87 12.11 24.61 15.61
C ALA A 87 11.66 24.68 14.13
N PRO A 88 11.22 25.85 13.64
CA PRO A 88 10.95 26.07 12.22
C PRO A 88 12.12 25.68 11.33
N ILE A 89 11.85 25.04 10.19
CA ILE A 89 12.88 24.58 9.25
C ILE A 89 13.51 25.81 8.57
N SER A 90 14.79 26.08 8.84
CA SER A 90 15.52 27.22 8.28
C SER A 90 16.50 26.86 7.17
N PHE A 91 16.76 25.55 6.97
CA PHE A 91 17.74 25.05 6.01
C PHE A 91 17.14 24.79 4.61
N TRP A 92 15.81 24.82 4.49
CA TRP A 92 15.16 24.47 3.23
C TRP A 92 15.31 25.61 2.21
N PRO A 93 15.68 25.32 0.95
CA PRO A 93 15.84 26.36 -0.06
C PRO A 93 14.53 27.13 -0.33
N ASP A 94 14.63 28.45 -0.45
CA ASP A 94 13.49 29.30 -0.77
C ASP A 94 12.85 28.90 -2.10
N ASN A 95 11.52 29.07 -2.21
CA ASN A 95 10.73 28.79 -3.41
C ASN A 95 10.88 27.36 -3.96
N THR A 96 11.30 26.41 -3.13
CA THR A 96 11.51 25.02 -3.53
C THR A 96 10.43 24.14 -2.90
N ALA A 97 9.57 23.56 -3.74
CA ALA A 97 8.54 22.64 -3.28
C ALA A 97 9.14 21.29 -2.89
N ASP A 98 9.88 20.66 -3.81
CA ASP A 98 10.43 19.31 -3.64
C ASP A 98 11.88 19.23 -4.13
N LEU A 99 12.64 18.32 -3.54
CA LEU A 99 13.96 17.92 -3.99
C LEU A 99 13.91 16.52 -4.59
N HIS A 100 14.35 16.38 -5.83
CA HIS A 100 14.47 15.10 -6.52
C HIS A 100 15.94 14.78 -6.77
N PRO A 101 16.52 13.79 -6.06
CA PRO A 101 17.91 13.41 -6.29
C PRO A 101 18.08 12.67 -7.61
N LEU A 102 19.12 13.06 -8.34
CA LEU A 102 19.67 12.23 -9.41
C LEU A 102 20.73 11.32 -8.78
N ILE A 103 20.30 10.11 -8.39
CA ILE A 103 21.19 9.09 -7.82
C ILE A 103 21.77 8.29 -8.98
N SER A 104 23.08 8.41 -9.18
CA SER A 104 23.81 7.57 -10.14
C SER A 104 24.46 6.41 -9.41
N VAL A 105 24.29 5.19 -9.95
CA VAL A 105 24.90 3.95 -9.43
C VAL A 105 26.43 4.05 -9.33
N ASN A 106 27.05 4.94 -10.11
CA ASN A 106 28.49 5.15 -10.13
C ASN A 106 28.96 6.34 -9.28
N GLN A 107 28.06 7.06 -8.59
CA GLN A 107 28.41 8.22 -7.78
C GLN A 107 28.61 7.88 -6.31
N THR A 108 29.71 8.41 -5.75
CA THR A 108 30.09 8.21 -4.34
C THR A 108 29.42 9.17 -3.38
N LYS A 109 28.59 10.12 -3.86
CA LYS A 109 28.06 11.21 -3.03
C LYS A 109 27.33 10.69 -1.80
N TYR A 110 26.54 9.62 -1.94
CA TYR A 110 25.81 8.98 -0.85
C TYR A 110 26.47 7.69 -0.35
N SER A 111 27.71 7.40 -0.77
CA SER A 111 28.43 6.23 -0.27
C SER A 111 28.73 6.35 1.21
N LEU A 112 28.46 5.27 1.95
CA LEU A 112 28.74 5.22 3.38
C LEU A 112 30.25 5.25 3.66
N ASN A 113 30.68 6.18 4.50
CA ASN A 113 32.06 6.29 5.00
C ASN A 113 32.31 5.29 6.15
N LYS A 114 33.57 5.19 6.62
CA LYS A 114 33.96 4.23 7.66
C LYS A 114 33.19 4.41 8.98
N GLY A 115 32.95 5.66 9.40
CA GLY A 115 32.24 5.96 10.64
C GLY A 115 30.75 5.63 10.55
N GLU A 116 30.11 5.99 9.43
CA GLU A 116 28.70 5.66 9.17
C GLU A 116 28.48 4.14 9.12
N ARG A 117 29.40 3.40 8.48
CA ARG A 117 29.36 1.94 8.46
C ARG A 117 29.50 1.35 9.87
N ALA A 118 30.39 1.89 10.70
CA ALA A 118 30.55 1.44 12.08
C ALA A 118 29.27 1.70 12.90
N PHE A 119 28.70 2.90 12.81
CA PHE A 119 27.43 3.23 13.46
C PHE A 119 26.30 2.28 13.05
N LEU A 120 26.14 1.99 11.75
CA LEU A 120 25.10 1.09 11.26
C LEU A 120 25.28 -0.34 11.80
N THR A 121 26.51 -0.84 11.80
CA THR A 121 26.81 -2.16 12.39
C THR A 121 26.51 -2.20 13.89
N GLU A 122 26.81 -1.14 14.64
CA GLU A 122 26.44 -1.03 16.07
C GLU A 122 24.93 -1.03 16.28
N GLN A 123 24.15 -0.53 15.32
CA GLN A 123 22.68 -0.60 15.31
C GLN A 123 22.14 -1.93 14.76
N ASN A 124 22.99 -2.95 14.55
CA ASN A 124 22.65 -4.23 13.92
C ASN A 124 22.04 -4.11 12.52
N VAL A 125 22.47 -3.10 11.76
CA VAL A 125 22.05 -2.87 10.37
C VAL A 125 23.21 -3.15 9.43
N ASP A 126 22.98 -3.99 8.42
CA ASP A 126 23.95 -4.21 7.34
C ASP A 126 24.16 -2.91 6.56
N PRO A 127 25.39 -2.35 6.50
CA PRO A 127 25.66 -1.15 5.74
C PRO A 127 25.32 -1.26 4.25
N SER A 128 25.36 -2.46 3.65
CA SER A 128 24.96 -2.65 2.25
C SER A 128 23.45 -2.42 2.06
N GLN A 129 22.63 -2.89 3.00
CA GLN A 129 21.18 -2.67 3.00
C GLN A 129 20.87 -1.19 3.27
N ALA A 130 21.60 -0.55 4.18
CA ALA A 130 21.45 0.87 4.45
C ALA A 130 21.81 1.74 3.23
N GLN A 131 22.88 1.38 2.50
CA GLN A 131 23.22 2.02 1.24
C GLN A 131 22.08 1.88 0.23
N PHE A 132 21.54 0.67 0.09
CA PHE A 132 20.43 0.41 -0.82
C PHE A 132 19.18 1.25 -0.50
N VAL A 133 18.89 1.46 0.78
CA VAL A 133 17.80 2.34 1.23
C VAL A 133 18.05 3.80 0.86
N LEU A 134 19.28 4.31 1.03
CA LEU A 134 19.66 5.66 0.60
C LEU A 134 19.51 5.83 -0.93
N ASP A 135 19.89 4.81 -1.69
CA ASP A 135 19.81 4.82 -3.15
C ASP A 135 18.35 4.76 -3.65
N GLY A 136 17.40 4.36 -2.79
CA GLY A 136 15.97 4.32 -3.06
C GLY A 136 15.19 5.59 -2.72
N VAL A 137 15.86 6.67 -2.31
CA VAL A 137 15.20 7.96 -2.04
C VAL A 137 14.72 8.58 -3.35
N LEU A 138 13.40 8.72 -3.51
CA LEU A 138 12.76 9.24 -4.73
C LEU A 138 12.65 10.77 -4.72
N CYS A 139 12.18 11.33 -3.61
CA CYS A 139 11.99 12.75 -3.44
C CYS A 139 11.90 13.14 -1.97
N VAL A 140 12.09 14.43 -1.71
CA VAL A 140 11.99 15.02 -0.38
C VAL A 140 11.17 16.30 -0.44
N SER A 141 10.22 16.44 0.47
CA SER A 141 9.28 17.56 0.53
C SER A 141 9.24 18.14 1.95
N PRO A 142 9.25 19.46 2.14
CA PRO A 142 9.06 20.06 3.44
C PRO A 142 7.57 20.29 3.70
N SER A 143 7.21 20.35 4.98
CA SER A 143 6.07 21.12 5.45
C SER A 143 6.60 22.08 6.49
N VAL A 144 6.96 23.30 6.06
CA VAL A 144 7.61 24.29 6.92
C VAL A 144 6.68 24.73 8.04
N SER A 145 5.39 24.92 7.75
CA SER A 145 4.37 25.29 8.74
C SER A 145 4.17 24.20 9.80
N MET A 146 4.26 22.93 9.40
CA MET A 146 4.12 21.79 10.31
C MET A 146 5.46 21.26 10.84
N ARG A 147 6.58 21.93 10.49
CA ARG A 147 7.94 21.64 10.96
C ARG A 147 8.38 20.19 10.74
N PHE A 148 8.10 19.65 9.56
CA PHE A 148 8.62 18.34 9.17
C PHE A 148 9.15 18.32 7.74
N VAL A 149 9.98 17.33 7.47
CA VAL A 149 10.42 16.95 6.12
C VAL A 149 10.00 15.52 5.86
N ILE A 150 9.41 15.25 4.69
CA ILE A 150 9.02 13.91 4.24
C ILE A 150 10.04 13.45 3.21
N VAL A 151 10.69 12.31 3.49
CA VAL A 151 11.54 11.60 2.55
C VAL A 151 10.77 10.40 2.01
N TRP A 152 10.62 10.32 0.69
CA TRP A 152 9.99 9.19 0.02
C TRP A 152 11.03 8.14 -0.35
N ILE A 153 10.78 6.90 0.04
CA ILE A 153 11.59 5.74 -0.31
C ILE A 153 10.68 4.78 -1.07
N VAL A 154 11.10 4.31 -2.24
CA VAL A 154 10.23 3.52 -3.14
C VAL A 154 10.86 2.21 -3.59
N GLY A 155 10.03 1.30 -4.06
CA GLY A 155 10.47 0.01 -4.61
C GLY A 155 11.02 -0.93 -3.53
N GLU A 156 11.95 -1.79 -3.91
CA GLU A 156 12.58 -2.77 -3.01
C GLU A 156 13.34 -2.10 -1.85
N ALA A 157 13.88 -0.90 -2.06
CA ALA A 157 14.49 -0.11 -1.00
C ALA A 157 13.47 0.29 0.08
N ALA A 158 12.21 0.54 -0.29
CA ALA A 158 11.15 0.82 0.68
C ALA A 158 10.83 -0.39 1.55
N LEU A 159 10.90 -1.60 0.97
CA LEU A 159 10.73 -2.86 1.70
C LEU A 159 11.87 -3.08 2.70
N ALA A 160 13.11 -2.85 2.26
CA ALA A 160 14.28 -2.93 3.12
C ALA A 160 14.20 -1.92 4.27
N ALA A 161 13.78 -0.69 4.00
CA ALA A 161 13.66 0.37 5.01
C ALA A 161 12.69 -0.01 6.15
N GLU A 162 11.68 -0.85 5.89
CA GLU A 162 10.71 -1.25 6.92
C GLU A 162 11.35 -2.09 8.04
N SER A 163 12.54 -2.66 7.86
CA SER A 163 13.27 -3.36 8.93
C SER A 163 14.05 -2.43 9.85
N PHE A 164 14.20 -1.15 9.50
CA PHE A 164 15.01 -0.21 10.26
C PHE A 164 14.18 0.50 11.34
N ASN A 165 14.85 0.81 12.45
CA ASN A 165 14.26 1.61 13.51
C ASN A 165 14.33 3.12 13.18
N GLU A 166 13.56 3.92 13.92
CA GLU A 166 13.46 5.37 13.70
C GLU A 166 14.81 6.10 13.80
N LEU A 167 15.71 5.65 14.68
CA LEU A 167 17.05 6.24 14.83
C LEU A 167 17.89 6.06 13.57
N VAL A 168 17.92 4.84 13.01
CA VAL A 168 18.64 4.55 11.76
C VAL A 168 18.01 5.32 10.60
N LEU A 169 16.69 5.36 10.51
CA LEU A 169 15.99 6.09 9.45
C LEU A 169 16.26 7.60 9.52
N ALA A 170 16.23 8.18 10.72
CA ALA A 170 16.63 9.57 10.94
C ALA A 170 18.07 9.81 10.51
N TYR A 171 18.99 8.93 10.89
CA TYR A 171 20.40 9.04 10.52
C TYR A 171 20.62 8.98 9.00
N LEU A 172 20.03 7.99 8.32
CA LEU A 172 20.13 7.86 6.87
C LEU A 172 19.50 9.07 6.14
N CYS A 173 18.28 9.44 6.50
CA CYS A 173 17.55 10.50 5.80
C CYS A 173 18.09 11.90 6.11
N HIS A 174 18.42 12.19 7.36
CA HIS A 174 18.87 13.52 7.79
C HIS A 174 20.40 13.66 7.74
N ASN A 175 21.12 12.85 8.52
CA ASN A 175 22.56 13.02 8.73
C ASN A 175 23.40 12.66 7.51
N ILE A 176 22.89 11.76 6.66
CA ILE A 176 23.56 11.36 5.43
C ILE A 176 22.91 12.07 4.24
N PHE A 177 21.68 11.68 3.88
CA PHE A 177 21.07 12.12 2.62
C PHE A 177 20.88 13.64 2.57
N LEU A 178 20.13 14.24 3.48
CA LEU A 178 19.85 15.68 3.47
C LEU A 178 21.10 16.53 3.69
N SER A 179 21.96 16.13 4.64
CA SER A 179 23.23 16.81 4.88
C SER A 179 24.08 16.87 3.60
N ARG A 180 24.25 15.75 2.90
CA ARG A 180 25.03 15.73 1.65
C ARG A 180 24.32 16.43 0.50
N TYR A 181 22.99 16.29 0.40
CA TYR A 181 22.21 16.93 -0.66
C TYR A 181 22.30 18.45 -0.55
N LEU A 182 22.12 18.99 0.66
CA LEU A 182 22.09 20.42 0.97
C LEU A 182 23.44 20.96 1.47
N ASN A 183 24.55 20.24 1.22
CA ASN A 183 25.92 20.66 1.55
C ASN A 183 26.10 21.12 3.02
N GLY A 184 25.54 20.36 3.96
CA GLY A 184 25.65 20.58 5.41
C GLY A 184 24.67 21.59 5.99
N ALA A 185 23.77 22.18 5.19
CA ALA A 185 22.81 23.18 5.68
C ALA A 185 21.92 22.69 6.83
N VAL A 186 21.66 21.37 6.89
CA VAL A 186 20.82 20.75 7.91
C VAL A 186 21.56 20.44 9.22
N ASP A 187 22.89 20.55 9.24
CA ASP A 187 23.71 19.93 10.29
C ASP A 187 23.49 20.54 11.68
N ASN A 188 23.10 21.81 11.73
CA ASN A 188 22.83 22.56 12.97
C ASN A 188 21.38 22.41 13.47
N GLN A 189 20.50 21.74 12.72
CA GLN A 189 19.09 21.57 13.09
C GLN A 189 18.69 20.09 12.94
N LYS A 190 18.85 19.32 14.02
CA LYS A 190 18.51 17.89 14.02
C LYS A 190 17.00 17.66 14.21
N PRO A 191 16.43 16.60 13.62
CA PRO A 191 15.06 16.21 13.89
C PRO A 191 14.96 15.66 15.32
N SER A 192 13.86 15.95 16.01
CA SER A 192 13.58 15.42 17.34
C SER A 192 13.01 14.00 17.30
N ARG A 193 12.38 13.63 16.19
CA ARG A 193 11.90 12.26 15.93
C ARG A 193 11.77 11.98 14.43
N ALA A 194 11.78 10.69 14.09
CA ALA A 194 11.41 10.19 12.78
C ALA A 194 10.19 9.28 12.89
N ILE A 195 9.33 9.28 11.87
CA ILE A 195 8.19 8.36 11.75
C ILE A 195 8.29 7.72 10.38
N MET A 196 7.96 6.44 10.28
CA MET A 196 7.89 5.77 8.98
C MET A 196 6.51 5.13 8.76
N SER A 197 6.04 5.15 7.52
CA SER A 197 4.92 4.30 7.09
C SER A 197 5.41 2.87 6.82
N TYR A 198 4.56 1.87 7.09
CA TYR A 198 4.90 0.44 6.92
C TYR A 198 3.87 -0.26 6.03
N TRP A 199 3.71 0.23 4.80
CA TRP A 199 2.65 -0.24 3.88
C TRP A 199 2.77 -1.73 3.54
N ASN A 200 3.99 -2.26 3.39
CA ASN A 200 4.19 -3.67 3.03
C ASN A 200 4.03 -4.63 4.22
N LYS A 201 4.63 -4.28 5.37
CA LYS A 201 4.48 -5.04 6.62
C LYS A 201 3.04 -5.02 7.14
N ASN A 202 2.26 -4.00 6.83
CA ASN A 202 0.85 -3.98 7.19
C ASN A 202 0.10 -5.14 6.52
N ARG A 203 -0.34 -6.09 7.35
CA ARG A 203 -1.01 -7.33 6.92
C ARG A 203 -2.31 -7.10 6.15
N PHE A 204 -2.95 -5.94 6.29
CA PHE A 204 -4.21 -5.62 5.61
C PHE A 204 -4.01 -4.86 4.29
N GLU A 205 -2.78 -4.44 3.99
CA GLU A 205 -2.45 -3.63 2.82
C GLU A 205 -1.46 -4.36 1.92
N ARG A 206 -0.36 -4.89 2.49
CA ARG A 206 0.71 -5.61 1.78
C ARG A 206 1.31 -4.83 0.62
N GLY A 207 1.43 -3.53 0.80
CA GLY A 207 1.98 -2.58 -0.16
C GLY A 207 1.17 -1.29 -0.19
N SER A 208 1.50 -0.43 -1.14
CA SER A 208 0.94 0.91 -1.26
C SER A 208 -0.14 1.02 -2.34
N TYR A 209 0.19 0.71 -3.59
CA TYR A 209 -0.75 0.84 -4.71
C TYR A 209 -0.41 -0.09 -5.88
N SER A 210 -1.44 -0.41 -6.66
CA SER A 210 -1.33 -1.27 -7.83
C SER A 210 -0.57 -0.61 -8.98
N TYR A 211 0.02 -1.41 -9.86
CA TYR A 211 0.59 -0.96 -11.13
C TYR A 211 0.50 -2.08 -12.18
N LEU A 212 0.63 -1.73 -13.46
CA LEU A 212 0.74 -2.74 -14.52
C LEU A 212 2.16 -3.29 -14.52
N SER A 213 2.32 -4.53 -14.06
CA SER A 213 3.59 -5.24 -14.16
C SER A 213 3.86 -5.65 -15.62
N VAL A 214 5.08 -6.13 -15.90
CA VAL A 214 5.43 -6.70 -17.22
C VAL A 214 4.61 -7.92 -17.62
N ARG A 215 3.86 -8.52 -16.67
CA ARG A 215 2.96 -9.65 -16.89
C ARG A 215 1.49 -9.23 -17.01
N ALA A 216 1.17 -7.96 -16.75
CA ALA A 216 -0.21 -7.49 -16.67
C ALA A 216 -0.62 -6.63 -17.87
N SER A 217 -1.91 -6.67 -18.20
CA SER A 217 -2.56 -5.72 -19.11
C SER A 217 -3.76 -5.04 -18.44
N LEU A 218 -4.42 -4.13 -19.17
CA LEU A 218 -5.69 -3.57 -18.71
C LEU A 218 -6.79 -4.63 -18.57
N ASP A 219 -6.70 -5.74 -19.34
CA ASP A 219 -7.64 -6.86 -19.22
C ASP A 219 -7.59 -7.49 -17.83
N ASP A 220 -6.44 -7.49 -17.16
CA ASP A 220 -6.33 -8.00 -15.79
C ASP A 220 -7.08 -7.12 -14.79
N ARG A 221 -7.13 -5.81 -15.00
CA ARG A 221 -7.98 -4.91 -14.20
C ARG A 221 -9.46 -5.17 -14.46
N ASP A 222 -9.82 -5.38 -15.72
CA ASP A 222 -11.20 -5.70 -16.10
C ASP A 222 -11.66 -7.03 -15.51
N ARG A 223 -10.84 -8.08 -15.58
CA ARG A 223 -11.10 -9.38 -14.92
C ARG A 223 -11.19 -9.23 -13.40
N LEU A 224 -10.32 -8.44 -12.78
CA LEU A 224 -10.41 -8.16 -11.35
C LEU A 224 -11.74 -7.48 -10.98
N ARG A 225 -12.18 -6.51 -11.79
CA ARG A 225 -13.44 -5.77 -11.62
C ARG A 225 -14.71 -6.60 -11.83
N GLN A 226 -14.67 -7.62 -12.71
CA GLN A 226 -15.86 -8.43 -13.05
C GLN A 226 -16.55 -8.99 -11.79
N SER A 227 -17.89 -8.97 -11.79
CA SER A 227 -18.66 -9.55 -10.69
C SER A 227 -18.62 -11.08 -10.75
N TYR A 228 -18.60 -11.73 -9.59
CA TYR A 228 -18.79 -13.17 -9.48
C TYR A 228 -20.28 -13.49 -9.46
N THR A 229 -20.73 -14.35 -10.39
CA THR A 229 -22.15 -14.65 -10.62
C THR A 229 -22.41 -16.17 -10.70
N PRO A 230 -22.22 -16.92 -9.60
CA PRO A 230 -22.37 -18.39 -9.61
C PRO A 230 -23.75 -18.86 -10.06
N ASP A 231 -24.79 -18.08 -9.79
CA ASP A 231 -26.19 -18.34 -10.15
C ASP A 231 -26.76 -17.29 -11.13
N GLY A 232 -25.87 -16.62 -11.89
CA GLY A 232 -26.26 -15.54 -12.80
C GLY A 232 -26.60 -14.20 -12.12
N ILE A 233 -26.50 -14.12 -10.79
CA ILE A 233 -26.73 -12.91 -9.98
C ILE A 233 -25.38 -12.37 -9.49
N PRO A 234 -25.11 -11.05 -9.49
CA PRO A 234 -23.85 -10.50 -8.99
C PRO A 234 -23.69 -10.71 -7.47
N ARG A 235 -23.10 -11.83 -7.06
CA ARG A 235 -22.90 -12.20 -5.65
C ARG A 235 -21.72 -11.47 -5.03
N VAL A 236 -20.57 -11.44 -5.70
CA VAL A 236 -19.40 -10.69 -5.23
C VAL A 236 -18.99 -9.66 -6.27
N VAL A 237 -19.04 -8.38 -5.91
CA VAL A 237 -18.63 -7.26 -6.77
C VAL A 237 -17.31 -6.69 -6.24
N PHE A 238 -16.35 -6.44 -7.12
CA PHE A 238 -15.03 -5.95 -6.73
C PHE A 238 -14.90 -4.45 -7.00
N ALA A 239 -14.40 -3.72 -6.00
CA ALA A 239 -14.11 -2.29 -6.08
C ALA A 239 -12.76 -1.98 -5.40
N GLY A 240 -12.34 -0.72 -5.47
CA GLY A 240 -11.05 -0.26 -4.97
C GLY A 240 -10.15 0.22 -6.09
N GLU A 241 -9.04 0.87 -5.74
CA GLU A 241 -8.16 1.54 -6.72
C GLU A 241 -7.75 0.62 -7.87
N ALA A 242 -7.54 -0.67 -7.59
CA ALA A 242 -7.03 -1.60 -8.58
C ALA A 242 -8.05 -2.04 -9.64
N THR A 243 -9.34 -1.81 -9.41
CA THR A 243 -10.40 -2.22 -10.34
C THR A 243 -10.76 -1.11 -11.33
N HIS A 244 -10.24 0.10 -11.14
CA HIS A 244 -10.47 1.22 -12.06
C HIS A 244 -9.51 1.16 -13.26
N SER A 245 -10.05 1.19 -14.48
CA SER A 245 -9.26 1.06 -15.72
C SER A 245 -8.33 2.24 -16.00
N HIS A 246 -8.78 3.47 -15.74
CA HIS A 246 -8.03 4.71 -16.06
C HIS A 246 -7.33 5.36 -14.87
N TYR A 247 -7.93 5.31 -13.68
CA TYR A 247 -7.48 6.05 -12.49
C TYR A 247 -7.02 5.12 -11.37
N SER A 248 -6.40 4.00 -11.72
CA SER A 248 -5.81 3.11 -10.72
C SER A 248 -4.76 3.84 -9.88
N SER A 249 -4.45 3.29 -8.71
CA SER A 249 -3.43 3.82 -7.79
C SER A 249 -3.82 5.17 -7.17
N SER A 250 -5.11 5.52 -7.21
CA SER A 250 -5.61 6.82 -6.76
C SER A 250 -6.84 6.70 -5.86
N VAL A 251 -7.05 7.72 -5.02
CA VAL A 251 -8.22 7.82 -4.15
C VAL A 251 -9.50 8.03 -4.95
N HIS A 252 -9.47 8.86 -6.00
CA HIS A 252 -10.66 9.12 -6.82
C HIS A 252 -11.06 7.88 -7.64
N GLY A 253 -10.09 7.11 -8.17
CA GLY A 253 -10.39 5.83 -8.82
C GLY A 253 -10.99 4.80 -7.85
N ALA A 254 -10.52 4.76 -6.59
CA ALA A 254 -11.14 3.93 -5.56
C ALA A 254 -12.58 4.37 -5.25
N TYR A 255 -12.83 5.68 -5.17
CA TYR A 255 -14.18 6.24 -4.96
C TYR A 255 -15.12 5.92 -6.13
N GLU A 256 -14.69 6.17 -7.36
CA GLU A 256 -15.48 5.93 -8.57
C GLU A 256 -15.78 4.45 -8.80
N SER A 257 -14.80 3.56 -8.52
CA SER A 257 -15.04 2.12 -8.57
C SER A 257 -16.07 1.65 -7.53
N GLY A 258 -16.12 2.27 -6.35
CA GLY A 258 -17.15 2.03 -5.35
C GLY A 258 -18.55 2.44 -5.83
N ILE A 259 -18.67 3.61 -6.48
CA ILE A 259 -19.93 4.03 -7.12
C ILE A 259 -20.34 3.00 -8.19
N ASN A 260 -19.41 2.57 -9.04
CA ASN A 260 -19.70 1.60 -10.10
C ASN A 260 -20.18 0.26 -9.53
N ALA A 261 -19.56 -0.25 -8.46
CA ALA A 261 -20.00 -1.47 -7.80
C ALA A 261 -21.45 -1.38 -7.27
N VAL A 262 -21.81 -0.23 -6.69
CA VAL A 262 -23.19 0.01 -6.24
C VAL A 262 -24.16 0.10 -7.43
N GLN A 263 -23.76 0.72 -8.53
CA GLN A 263 -24.59 0.81 -9.74
C GLN A 263 -24.89 -0.56 -10.35
N ILE A 264 -23.90 -1.48 -10.38
CA ILE A 264 -24.09 -2.87 -10.84
C ILE A 264 -25.18 -3.55 -10.02
N LEU A 265 -25.09 -3.49 -8.69
CA LEU A 265 -26.08 -4.10 -7.80
C LEU A 265 -27.45 -3.43 -7.93
N ARG A 266 -27.49 -2.09 -8.02
CA ARG A 266 -28.72 -1.34 -8.17
C ARG A 266 -29.46 -1.70 -9.45
N GLN A 267 -28.75 -1.77 -10.59
CA GLN A 267 -29.34 -2.15 -11.87
C GLN A 267 -29.96 -3.55 -11.81
N TYR A 268 -29.27 -4.50 -11.17
CA TYR A 268 -29.82 -5.84 -10.96
C TYR A 268 -31.08 -5.83 -10.07
N LEU A 269 -31.07 -5.08 -8.97
CA LEU A 269 -32.20 -5.03 -8.04
C LEU A 269 -33.43 -4.37 -8.66
N GLU A 270 -33.25 -3.32 -9.47
CA GLU A 270 -34.34 -2.64 -10.20
C GLU A 270 -34.95 -3.56 -11.27
N THR A 271 -34.14 -4.25 -12.08
CA THR A 271 -34.67 -5.20 -13.08
C THR A 271 -35.34 -6.42 -12.44
N ALA A 272 -34.87 -6.87 -11.28
CA ALA A 272 -35.49 -7.95 -10.53
C ALA A 272 -36.85 -7.52 -9.92
N SER A 273 -37.03 -6.25 -9.55
CA SER A 273 -38.32 -5.74 -9.07
C SER A 273 -39.36 -5.57 -10.17
N ASP A 274 -38.96 -5.23 -11.39
CA ASP A 274 -39.88 -5.08 -12.53
C ASP A 274 -40.42 -6.42 -13.05
N CYS A 275 -39.76 -7.53 -12.71
CA CYS A 275 -40.15 -8.90 -13.07
C CYS A 275 -41.02 -9.61 -12.01
N ARG A 276 -41.34 -8.98 -10.88
CA ARG A 276 -42.18 -9.53 -9.81
C ARG A 276 -43.55 -8.84 -9.78
#